data_AF-A0A926BG80-F1
#
_entry.id   AF-A0A926BG80-F1
#
_cell.length_a   1.000
_cell.length_b   1.000
_cell.length_c   1.000
_cell.angle_alpha   90.00
_cell.angle_beta   90.00
_cell.angle_gamma   90.00
#
_symmetry.space_group_name_H-M   'P 1'
#
loop_
_entity.id
_entity.type
_entity.pdbx_description
1 polymer ?
#
loop_
_entity_poly.entity_id
_entity_poly.type
_entity_poly.pdbx_seq_one_letter_code
_entity_poly.pdbx_strand_id
1 'polypeptide(L)'
;MKKFSTPEGELTVRPQHSSLPRIVGAVLWCLCLQYFVVEQIVRNGWTTPYSWADNYISDLGAVECANRSPDSTRYICSPLHAAMNASFIVQGLLIAGGAALNRAAFPARLLSTVALALLAIASAGVIAVGFAPVDVHVVTHYVGAGVHFIGGNLGMILLGTAILQKPTQSRVLPRLLGTLSLLAGSIGIMALGLLVSGQYLGWGAGGIERVVAYPLPVLLAGTGFFLLAKRPRLDD
;
A
#
# COMPACT_ATOMS: atom_id res chain seq x y z
N MET A 1 48.83 50.95 -17.11
CA MET A 1 48.59 49.49 -16.96
C MET A 1 47.09 49.25 -16.90
N LYS A 2 46.49 48.69 -17.96
CA LYS A 2 45.09 48.22 -17.96
C LYS A 2 45.07 46.79 -17.42
N LYS A 3 44.34 46.54 -16.32
CA LYS A 3 44.05 45.18 -15.84
C LYS A 3 42.89 44.64 -16.68
N PHE A 4 43.17 43.63 -17.51
CA PHE A 4 42.14 42.77 -18.08
C PHE A 4 41.69 41.81 -16.97
N SER A 5 40.40 41.83 -16.62
CA SER A 5 39.76 40.79 -15.80
C SER A 5 38.92 39.92 -16.71
N THR A 6 39.31 38.67 -16.88
CA THR A 6 38.50 37.61 -17.48
C THR A 6 37.37 37.22 -16.53
N PRO A 7 36.11 37.06 -16.99
CA PRO A 7 35.10 36.39 -16.20
C PRO A 7 35.28 34.88 -16.40
N GLU A 8 35.90 34.21 -15.43
CA GLU A 8 35.77 32.76 -15.29
C GLU A 8 34.30 32.46 -14.95
N GLY A 9 33.53 32.10 -15.97
CA GLY A 9 32.22 31.51 -15.78
C GLY A 9 32.40 30.13 -15.16
N GLU A 10 32.38 30.08 -13.83
CA GLU A 10 32.27 28.84 -13.07
C GLU A 10 30.93 28.19 -13.46
N LEU A 11 31.01 27.22 -14.38
CA LEU A 11 29.89 26.38 -14.77
C LEU A 11 29.53 25.54 -13.54
N THR A 12 28.68 26.10 -12.69
CA THR A 12 28.09 25.37 -11.57
C THR A 12 27.21 24.28 -12.14
N VAL A 13 27.81 23.11 -12.39
CA VAL A 13 27.07 21.86 -12.65
C VAL A 13 26.31 21.57 -11.37
N ARG A 14 25.10 22.13 -11.25
CA ARG A 14 24.17 21.71 -10.21
C ARG A 14 23.98 20.22 -10.38
N PRO A 15 24.18 19.40 -9.34
CA PRO A 15 23.90 17.98 -9.44
C PRO A 15 22.43 17.86 -9.85
N GLN A 16 22.18 17.35 -11.07
CA GLN A 16 20.85 16.95 -11.46
C GLN A 16 20.43 15.93 -10.40
N HIS A 17 19.52 16.31 -9.50
CA HIS A 17 18.88 15.34 -8.64
C HIS A 17 18.25 14.32 -9.58
N SER A 18 18.87 13.14 -9.70
CA SER A 18 18.47 12.15 -10.69
C SER A 18 17.00 11.86 -10.48
N SER A 19 16.18 12.02 -11.51
CA SER A 19 14.75 11.70 -11.44
C SER A 19 14.51 10.20 -11.31
N LEU A 20 15.56 9.39 -11.50
CA LEU A 20 15.50 7.93 -11.59
C LEU A 20 14.96 7.26 -10.30
N PRO A 21 15.47 7.54 -9.07
CA PRO A 21 14.89 6.96 -7.86
C PRO A 21 13.40 7.26 -7.72
N ARG A 22 12.98 8.51 -7.99
CA ARG A 22 11.56 8.90 -7.95
C ARG A 22 10.73 8.15 -8.99
N ILE A 23 11.22 7.99 -10.21
CA ILE A 23 10.52 7.26 -11.27
C ILE A 23 10.37 5.79 -10.88
N VAL A 24 11.45 5.15 -10.42
CA VAL A 24 11.42 3.76 -9.96
C VAL A 24 10.44 3.62 -8.79
N GLY A 25 10.52 4.49 -7.78
CA GLY A 25 9.60 4.47 -6.64
C GLY A 25 8.14 4.62 -7.06
N ALA A 26 7.85 5.49 -8.03
CA ALA A 26 6.50 5.67 -8.55
C ALA A 26 6.00 4.42 -9.31
N VAL A 27 6.86 3.78 -10.10
CA VAL A 27 6.56 2.50 -10.77
C VAL A 27 6.28 1.40 -9.75
N LEU A 28 7.09 1.27 -8.68
CA LEU A 28 6.86 0.28 -7.62
C LEU A 28 5.47 0.45 -6.97
N TRP A 29 5.06 1.70 -6.73
CA TRP A 29 3.71 1.97 -6.22
C TRP A 29 2.61 1.66 -7.24
N CYS A 30 2.80 1.93 -8.53
CA CYS A 30 1.86 1.48 -9.57
C CYS A 30 1.72 -0.05 -9.61
N LEU A 31 2.84 -0.77 -9.44
CA LEU A 31 2.86 -2.24 -9.44
C LEU A 31 2.15 -2.84 -8.23
N CYS A 32 1.80 -2.07 -7.20
CA CYS A 32 0.92 -2.55 -6.11
C CYS A 32 -0.44 -3.06 -6.63
N LEU A 33 -0.86 -2.69 -7.84
CA LEU A 33 -2.06 -3.23 -8.48
C LEU A 33 -1.94 -4.73 -8.84
N GLN A 34 -0.71 -5.29 -8.87
CA GLN A 34 -0.49 -6.72 -9.10
C GLN A 34 -1.27 -7.59 -8.09
N TYR A 35 -1.43 -7.09 -6.86
CA TYR A 35 -2.17 -7.75 -5.80
C TYR A 35 -3.58 -8.18 -6.26
N PHE A 36 -4.32 -7.27 -6.89
CA PHE A 36 -5.69 -7.54 -7.36
C PHE A 36 -5.74 -8.52 -8.53
N VAL A 37 -4.72 -8.48 -9.40
CA VAL A 37 -4.60 -9.43 -10.51
C VAL A 37 -4.39 -10.84 -9.97
N VAL A 38 -3.45 -11.01 -9.03
CA VAL A 38 -3.18 -12.30 -8.41
C VAL A 38 -4.38 -12.76 -7.58
N GLU A 39 -5.01 -11.88 -6.80
CA GLU A 39 -6.21 -12.22 -6.03
C GLU A 39 -7.31 -12.79 -6.94
N GLN A 40 -7.56 -12.15 -8.08
CA GLN A 40 -8.57 -12.62 -9.04
C GLN A 40 -8.18 -13.96 -9.68
N ILE A 41 -6.89 -14.17 -9.99
CA ILE A 41 -6.40 -15.46 -10.50
C ILE A 41 -6.61 -16.57 -9.46
N VAL A 42 -6.22 -16.33 -8.21
CA VAL A 42 -6.35 -17.32 -7.12
C VAL A 42 -7.82 -17.63 -6.85
N ARG A 43 -8.69 -16.61 -6.86
CA ARG A 43 -10.15 -16.77 -6.74
C ARG A 43 -10.76 -17.55 -7.90
N ASN A 44 -10.28 -17.37 -9.13
CA ASN A 44 -10.73 -18.17 -10.27
C ASN A 44 -10.29 -19.64 -10.18
N GLY A 45 -9.19 -19.91 -9.46
CA GLY A 45 -8.74 -21.28 -9.15
C GLY A 45 -9.45 -21.92 -7.97
N TRP A 46 -10.40 -21.23 -7.33
CA TRP A 46 -11.14 -21.73 -6.17
C TRP A 46 -12.17 -22.78 -6.59
N THR A 47 -12.18 -23.94 -5.92
CA THR A 47 -12.96 -25.11 -6.35
C THR A 47 -14.24 -25.35 -5.55
N THR A 48 -14.44 -24.62 -4.45
CA THR A 48 -15.65 -24.68 -3.63
C THR A 48 -16.47 -23.39 -3.78
N PRO A 49 -17.67 -23.27 -3.20
CA PRO A 49 -18.39 -21.99 -3.24
C PRO A 49 -17.58 -20.87 -2.57
N TYR A 50 -17.25 -19.83 -3.32
CA TYR A 50 -16.56 -18.64 -2.83
C TYR A 50 -17.55 -17.51 -2.54
N SER A 51 -17.49 -16.93 -1.34
CA SER A 51 -18.28 -15.77 -0.92
C SER A 51 -17.36 -14.59 -0.67
N TRP A 52 -17.60 -13.47 -1.35
CA TRP A 52 -16.90 -12.21 -1.07
C TRP A 52 -17.18 -11.68 0.34
N ALA A 53 -18.39 -11.92 0.83
CA ALA A 53 -18.81 -11.47 2.15
C ALA A 53 -18.14 -12.31 3.25
N ASP A 54 -18.09 -13.63 3.05
CA ASP A 54 -17.70 -14.55 4.13
C ASP A 54 -16.25 -15.01 4.05
N ASN A 55 -15.66 -15.13 2.85
CA ASN A 55 -14.26 -15.54 2.72
C ASN A 55 -13.33 -14.34 2.89
N TYR A 56 -12.39 -14.49 3.82
CA TYR A 56 -11.32 -13.53 4.01
C TYR A 56 -10.41 -13.51 2.78
N ILE A 57 -9.73 -12.38 2.58
CA ILE A 57 -8.55 -12.27 1.74
C ILE A 57 -7.50 -13.29 2.19
N SER A 58 -7.28 -13.45 3.49
CA SER A 58 -6.32 -14.41 4.04
C SER A 58 -6.66 -15.87 3.75
N ASP A 59 -7.94 -16.21 3.50
CA ASP A 59 -8.34 -17.57 3.08
C ASP A 59 -7.70 -17.93 1.73
N LEU A 60 -7.44 -16.95 0.87
CA LEU A 60 -6.75 -17.15 -0.41
C LEU A 60 -5.31 -17.65 -0.23
N GLY A 61 -4.70 -17.41 0.93
CA GLY A 61 -3.36 -17.90 1.27
C GLY A 61 -3.33 -19.19 2.08
N ALA A 62 -4.48 -19.81 2.38
CA ALA A 62 -4.55 -21.03 3.19
C ALA A 62 -4.00 -22.26 2.42
N VAL A 63 -3.14 -23.03 3.06
CA VAL A 63 -2.42 -24.18 2.47
C VAL A 63 -3.30 -25.43 2.44
N GLU A 64 -4.00 -25.70 3.53
CA GLU A 64 -4.80 -26.89 3.75
C GLU A 64 -6.25 -26.67 3.32
N CYS A 65 -6.84 -27.72 2.75
CA CYS A 65 -8.27 -27.74 2.44
C CYS A 65 -9.06 -28.30 3.63
N ALA A 66 -9.68 -27.42 4.42
CA ALA A 66 -10.32 -27.80 5.69
C ALA A 66 -11.48 -26.87 6.09
N ASN A 67 -12.34 -27.36 6.99
CA ASN A 67 -13.34 -26.54 7.67
C ASN A 67 -12.65 -25.64 8.69
N ARG A 68 -12.97 -24.34 8.68
CA ARG A 68 -12.22 -23.33 9.44
C ARG A 68 -12.73 -23.03 10.86
N SER A 69 -13.68 -23.82 11.34
CA SER A 69 -14.12 -23.90 12.73
C SER A 69 -15.04 -25.12 12.88
N PRO A 70 -15.14 -25.76 14.05
CA PRO A 70 -16.01 -26.93 14.27
C PRO A 70 -17.47 -26.68 13.90
N ASP A 71 -17.94 -25.44 14.11
CA ASP A 71 -19.31 -24.99 13.85
C ASP A 71 -19.46 -24.22 12.53
N SER A 72 -18.38 -24.03 11.77
CA SER A 72 -18.43 -23.23 10.54
C SER A 72 -18.86 -24.08 9.35
N THR A 73 -19.77 -23.54 8.54
CA THR A 73 -20.08 -24.03 7.19
C THR A 73 -19.01 -23.65 6.17
N ARG A 74 -17.90 -23.03 6.60
CA ARG A 74 -16.89 -22.43 5.72
C ARG A 74 -15.74 -23.41 5.46
N TYR A 75 -15.92 -24.24 4.44
CA TYR A 75 -14.85 -25.06 3.89
C TYR A 75 -13.92 -24.22 3.00
N ILE A 76 -12.66 -24.11 3.38
CA ILE A 76 -11.65 -23.35 2.65
C ILE A 76 -10.76 -24.31 1.89
N CYS A 77 -10.50 -24.01 0.62
CA CYS A 77 -9.54 -24.73 -0.21
C CYS A 77 -9.00 -23.78 -1.27
N SER A 78 -7.72 -23.42 -1.15
CA SER A 78 -7.05 -22.50 -2.06
C SER A 78 -5.93 -23.20 -2.84
N PRO A 79 -6.21 -23.80 -4.00
CA PRO A 79 -5.19 -24.52 -4.77
C PRO A 79 -4.00 -23.64 -5.19
N LEU A 80 -4.23 -22.35 -5.36
CA LEU A 80 -3.23 -21.36 -5.77
C LEU A 80 -2.71 -20.51 -4.60
N HIS A 81 -2.80 -21.00 -3.36
CA HIS A 81 -2.37 -20.26 -2.16
C HIS A 81 -0.93 -19.74 -2.24
N ALA A 82 -0.02 -20.51 -2.84
CA ALA A 82 1.37 -20.09 -3.02
C ALA A 82 1.48 -18.79 -3.84
N ALA A 83 0.64 -18.62 -4.88
CA ALA A 83 0.61 -17.40 -5.67
C ALA A 83 0.10 -16.21 -4.84
N MET A 84 -0.94 -16.42 -4.02
CA MET A 84 -1.46 -15.37 -3.14
C MET A 84 -0.41 -14.94 -2.10
N ASN A 85 0.23 -15.91 -1.45
CA ASN A 85 1.25 -15.67 -0.43
C ASN A 85 2.48 -14.97 -1.01
N ALA A 86 2.92 -15.37 -2.20
CA ALA A 86 3.97 -14.65 -2.94
C ALA A 86 3.54 -13.22 -3.28
N SER A 87 2.28 -13.01 -3.69
CA SER A 87 1.74 -11.68 -3.96
C SER A 87 1.74 -10.79 -2.71
N PHE A 88 1.44 -11.31 -1.52
CA PHE A 88 1.57 -10.54 -0.27
C PHE A 88 3.02 -10.10 0.00
N ILE A 89 4.00 -10.99 -0.21
CA ILE A 89 5.42 -10.67 -0.06
C ILE A 89 5.83 -9.58 -1.05
N VAL A 90 5.51 -9.76 -2.34
CA VAL A 90 5.77 -8.77 -3.39
C VAL A 90 5.10 -7.44 -3.05
N GLN A 91 3.85 -7.48 -2.59
CA GLN A 91 3.10 -6.29 -2.20
C GLN A 91 3.84 -5.48 -1.13
N GLY A 92 4.37 -6.13 -0.09
CA GLY A 92 5.16 -5.43 0.93
C GLY A 92 6.46 -4.86 0.36
N LEU A 93 7.20 -5.61 -0.45
CA LEU A 93 8.43 -5.12 -1.08
C LEU A 93 8.19 -3.87 -1.95
N LEU A 94 7.10 -3.86 -2.71
CA LEU A 94 6.69 -2.72 -3.54
C LEU A 94 6.31 -1.49 -2.70
N ILE A 95 5.56 -1.69 -1.61
CA ILE A 95 5.20 -0.61 -0.67
C ILE A 95 6.47 0.00 -0.05
N ALA A 96 7.36 -0.85 0.48
CA ALA A 96 8.60 -0.45 1.14
C ALA A 96 9.54 0.31 0.19
N GLY A 97 9.81 -0.29 -0.98
CA GLY A 97 10.69 0.30 -1.99
C GLY A 97 10.15 1.61 -2.52
N GLY A 98 8.85 1.69 -2.80
CA GLY A 98 8.22 2.94 -3.24
C GLY A 98 8.22 4.02 -2.14
N ALA A 99 8.01 3.66 -0.86
CA ALA A 99 8.08 4.60 0.26
C ALA A 99 9.49 5.18 0.43
N ALA A 100 10.53 4.36 0.33
CA ALA A 100 11.92 4.79 0.40
C ALA A 100 12.31 5.70 -0.77
N LEU A 101 12.03 5.26 -2.00
CA LEU A 101 12.46 5.94 -3.22
C LEU A 101 11.65 7.21 -3.52
N ASN A 102 10.39 7.30 -3.10
CA ASN A 102 9.57 8.50 -3.25
C ASN A 102 9.72 9.51 -2.11
N ARG A 103 10.61 9.29 -1.12
CA ARG A 103 10.74 10.16 0.06
C ARG A 103 10.94 11.64 -0.30
N ALA A 104 11.76 11.92 -1.31
CA ALA A 104 12.05 13.29 -1.77
C ALA A 104 10.86 13.97 -2.47
N ALA A 105 9.83 13.21 -2.89
CA ALA A 105 8.61 13.77 -3.47
C ALA A 105 7.68 14.40 -2.41
N PHE A 106 7.91 14.10 -1.13
CA PHE A 106 7.13 14.61 0.00
C PHE A 106 7.93 15.64 0.80
N PRO A 107 7.26 16.63 1.43
CA PRO A 107 7.95 17.60 2.28
C PRO A 107 8.84 16.93 3.34
N ALA A 108 9.95 17.58 3.68
CA ALA A 108 10.81 17.20 4.81
C ALA A 108 10.15 17.60 6.14
N ARG A 109 8.94 17.12 6.40
CA ARG A 109 8.13 17.39 7.60
C ARG A 109 7.92 16.10 8.38
N LEU A 110 7.79 16.22 9.70
CA LEU A 110 7.54 15.09 10.61
C LEU A 110 6.38 14.22 10.12
N LEU A 111 5.26 14.85 9.73
CA LEU A 111 4.06 14.14 9.30
C LEU A 111 4.31 13.22 8.08
N SER A 112 5.03 13.71 7.06
CA SER A 112 5.39 12.89 5.89
C SER A 112 6.40 11.80 6.24
N THR A 113 7.35 12.08 7.14
CA THR A 113 8.31 11.07 7.62
C THR A 113 7.60 9.94 8.35
N VAL A 114 6.71 10.26 9.30
CA VAL A 114 5.94 9.28 10.06
C VAL A 114 5.01 8.50 9.15
N ALA A 115 4.33 9.15 8.21
CA ALA A 115 3.49 8.47 7.23
C ALA A 115 4.26 7.40 6.44
N LEU A 116 5.42 7.74 5.88
CA LEU A 116 6.24 6.80 5.12
C LEU A 116 6.85 5.70 6.01
N ALA A 117 7.19 6.01 7.26
CA ALA A 117 7.65 5.02 8.23
C ALA A 117 6.53 4.02 8.58
N LEU A 118 5.29 4.48 8.76
CA LEU A 118 4.13 3.60 8.97
C LEU A 118 3.86 2.71 7.76
N LEU A 119 4.02 3.21 6.53
CA LEU A 119 3.93 2.39 5.32
C LEU A 119 5.03 1.32 5.27
N ALA A 120 6.26 1.65 5.67
CA ALA A 120 7.35 0.68 5.81
C ALA A 120 7.05 -0.36 6.90
N ILE A 121 6.51 0.03 8.05
CA ILE A 121 6.09 -0.92 9.09
C ILE A 121 4.97 -1.83 8.56
N ALA A 122 3.98 -1.26 7.88
CA ALA A 122 2.89 -2.01 7.27
C ALA A 122 3.39 -3.02 6.22
N SER A 123 4.46 -2.67 5.50
CA SER A 123 5.09 -3.55 4.52
C SER A 123 5.70 -4.79 5.16
N ALA A 124 6.33 -4.65 6.34
CA ALA A 124 6.84 -5.78 7.10
C ALA A 124 5.70 -6.71 7.56
N GLY A 125 4.56 -6.12 7.95
CA GLY A 125 3.36 -6.88 8.32
C GLY A 125 2.83 -7.76 7.19
N VAL A 126 2.66 -7.22 5.98
CA VAL A 126 2.14 -8.02 4.85
C VAL A 126 3.16 -9.03 4.30
N ILE A 127 4.45 -8.75 4.41
CA ILE A 127 5.50 -9.75 4.14
C ILE A 127 5.39 -10.91 5.12
N ALA A 128 5.22 -10.62 6.41
CA ALA A 128 5.01 -11.65 7.42
C ALA A 128 3.76 -12.49 7.13
N VAL A 129 2.65 -11.86 6.72
CA VAL A 129 1.42 -12.56 6.28
C VAL A 129 1.69 -13.52 5.12
N GLY A 130 2.47 -13.12 4.12
CA GLY A 130 2.81 -13.99 3.00
C GLY A 130 3.70 -15.19 3.37
N PHE A 131 4.58 -15.05 4.36
CA PHE A 131 5.39 -16.17 4.86
C PHE A 131 4.67 -17.02 5.92
N ALA A 132 3.62 -16.49 6.53
CA ALA A 132 2.83 -17.14 7.57
C ALA A 132 1.39 -17.35 7.10
N PRO A 133 1.11 -18.40 6.29
CA PRO A 133 -0.25 -18.77 5.96
C PRO A 133 -1.14 -18.87 7.20
N VAL A 134 -2.40 -18.44 7.06
CA VAL A 134 -3.33 -18.27 8.18
C VAL A 134 -3.63 -19.58 8.92
N ASP A 135 -3.45 -20.72 8.27
CA ASP A 135 -3.71 -22.07 8.76
C ASP A 135 -2.47 -22.78 9.31
N VAL A 136 -1.27 -22.32 8.94
CA VAL A 136 -0.01 -22.94 9.38
C VAL A 136 0.63 -22.15 10.53
N HIS A 137 0.62 -20.82 10.45
CA HIS A 137 1.29 -19.93 11.39
C HIS A 137 0.34 -18.84 11.90
N VAL A 138 -0.77 -19.27 12.51
CA VAL A 138 -1.91 -18.45 12.95
C VAL A 138 -1.50 -17.16 13.69
N VAL A 139 -0.65 -17.27 14.71
CA VAL A 139 -0.25 -16.11 15.54
C VAL A 139 0.54 -15.08 14.71
N THR A 140 1.57 -15.54 13.99
CA THR A 140 2.38 -14.67 13.13
C THR A 140 1.54 -14.02 12.05
N HIS A 141 0.59 -14.77 11.47
CA HIS A 141 -0.34 -14.25 10.48
C HIS A 141 -1.15 -13.08 11.04
N TYR A 142 -1.84 -13.27 12.18
CA TYR A 142 -2.69 -12.23 12.75
C TYR A 142 -1.89 -11.03 13.24
N VAL A 143 -0.70 -11.23 13.81
CA VAL A 143 0.21 -10.12 14.17
C VAL A 143 0.63 -9.35 12.92
N GLY A 144 1.06 -10.04 11.86
CA GLY A 144 1.43 -9.43 10.59
C GLY A 144 0.28 -8.65 9.95
N ALA A 145 -0.92 -9.24 9.92
CA ALA A 145 -2.13 -8.61 9.39
C ALA A 145 -2.50 -7.37 10.21
N GLY A 146 -2.45 -7.44 11.54
CA GLY A 146 -2.69 -6.29 12.43
C GLY A 146 -1.69 -5.16 12.19
N VAL A 147 -0.39 -5.47 12.10
CA VAL A 147 0.66 -4.49 11.77
C VAL A 147 0.42 -3.85 10.40
N HIS A 148 0.06 -4.65 9.40
CA HIS A 148 -0.24 -4.16 8.06
C HIS A 148 -1.47 -3.24 8.03
N PHE A 149 -2.58 -3.66 8.64
CA PHE A 149 -3.83 -2.92 8.63
C PHE A 149 -3.74 -1.63 9.44
N ILE A 150 -3.17 -1.67 10.65
CA ILE A 150 -3.02 -0.47 11.49
C ILE A 150 -2.01 0.49 10.85
N GLY A 151 -0.81 0.01 10.54
CA GLY A 151 0.25 0.84 9.95
C GLY A 151 -0.15 1.41 8.60
N GLY A 152 -0.77 0.62 7.74
CA GLY A 152 -1.20 1.02 6.40
C GLY A 152 -2.26 2.11 6.43
N ASN A 153 -3.31 1.92 7.24
CA ASN A 153 -4.40 2.89 7.35
C ASN A 153 -3.97 4.18 8.07
N LEU A 154 -3.20 4.10 9.14
CA LEU A 154 -2.62 5.29 9.77
C LEU A 154 -1.64 6.01 8.82
N GLY A 155 -0.82 5.26 8.07
CA GLY A 155 0.05 5.80 7.04
C GLY A 155 -0.71 6.59 5.98
N MET A 156 -1.84 6.06 5.48
CA MET A 156 -2.73 6.76 4.54
C MET A 156 -3.34 8.04 5.14
N ILE A 157 -3.78 8.01 6.40
CA ILE A 157 -4.32 9.19 7.09
C ILE A 157 -3.27 10.30 7.14
N LEU A 158 -2.07 9.98 7.63
CA LEU A 158 -1.00 10.97 7.80
C LEU A 158 -0.45 11.46 6.45
N LEU A 159 -0.31 10.59 5.45
CA LEU A 159 0.13 10.97 4.11
C LEU A 159 -0.89 11.89 3.44
N GLY A 160 -2.18 11.54 3.50
CA GLY A 160 -3.27 12.34 2.97
C GLY A 160 -3.32 13.73 3.63
N THR A 161 -3.20 13.76 4.95
CA THR A 161 -3.13 15.01 5.73
C THR A 161 -1.92 15.86 5.32
N ALA A 162 -0.75 15.26 5.16
CA ALA A 162 0.46 15.96 4.75
C ALA A 162 0.35 16.57 3.35
N ILE A 163 -0.33 15.87 2.42
CA ILE A 163 -0.61 16.38 1.07
C ILE A 163 -1.55 17.60 1.16
N LEU A 164 -2.60 17.54 1.98
CA LEU A 164 -3.59 18.60 2.15
C LEU A 164 -3.03 19.86 2.86
N GLN A 165 -2.07 19.69 3.77
CA GLN A 165 -1.40 20.80 4.47
C GLN A 165 -0.42 21.59 3.58
N LYS A 166 -0.10 21.10 2.38
CA LYS A 166 0.80 21.82 1.47
C LYS A 166 0.01 22.94 0.78
N PRO A 167 0.43 24.23 0.88
CA PRO A 167 -0.16 25.32 0.12
C PRO A 167 0.06 25.06 -1.37
N THR A 168 -0.88 24.37 -2.00
CA THR A 168 -0.80 24.01 -3.41
C THR A 168 -1.80 24.91 -4.12
N GLN A 169 -1.32 26.06 -4.60
CA GLN A 169 -2.15 27.12 -5.17
C GLN A 169 -2.99 26.72 -6.40
N SER A 170 -2.84 25.52 -6.99
CA SER A 170 -3.55 25.22 -8.25
C SER A 170 -3.54 23.75 -8.72
N ARG A 171 -3.75 22.74 -7.87
CA ARG A 171 -3.89 21.36 -8.41
C ARG A 171 -4.97 20.55 -7.68
N VAL A 172 -6.08 20.31 -8.39
CA VAL A 172 -7.23 19.49 -7.95
C VAL A 172 -6.79 18.07 -7.60
N LEU A 173 -5.93 17.46 -8.42
CA LEU A 173 -5.56 16.06 -8.31
C LEU A 173 -4.80 15.68 -7.01
N PRO A 174 -3.76 16.41 -6.55
CA PRO A 174 -3.16 16.21 -5.23
C PRO A 174 -4.16 16.32 -4.09
N ARG A 175 -5.07 17.31 -4.14
CA ARG A 175 -6.09 17.46 -3.08
C ARG A 175 -7.04 16.27 -3.07
N LEU A 176 -7.48 15.82 -4.25
CA LEU A 176 -8.30 14.61 -4.39
C LEU A 176 -7.59 13.38 -3.81
N LEU A 177 -6.34 13.10 -4.21
CA LEU A 177 -5.56 11.98 -3.67
C LEU A 177 -5.37 12.09 -2.15
N GLY A 178 -5.08 13.30 -1.65
CA GLY A 178 -4.92 13.54 -0.22
C GLY A 178 -6.22 13.30 0.57
N THR A 179 -7.35 13.80 0.07
CA THR A 179 -8.68 13.58 0.67
C THR A 179 -9.08 12.10 0.63
N LEU A 180 -8.93 11.44 -0.52
CA LEU A 180 -9.24 10.02 -0.65
C LEU A 180 -8.38 9.17 0.28
N SER A 181 -7.08 9.47 0.38
CA SER A 181 -6.16 8.79 1.30
C SER A 181 -6.56 8.97 2.77
N LEU A 182 -6.91 10.19 3.16
CA LEU A 182 -7.35 10.48 4.52
C LEU A 182 -8.65 9.74 4.84
N LEU A 183 -9.66 9.86 3.99
CA LEU A 183 -10.97 9.24 4.21
C LEU A 183 -10.87 7.72 4.21
N ALA A 184 -10.17 7.14 3.23
CA ALA A 184 -10.02 5.70 3.13
C ALA A 184 -9.28 5.12 4.34
N GLY A 185 -8.20 5.76 4.80
CA GLY A 185 -7.51 5.31 6.01
C GLY A 185 -8.38 5.40 7.25
N SER A 186 -9.15 6.48 7.42
CA SER A 186 -10.08 6.62 8.54
C SER A 186 -11.20 5.56 8.51
N ILE A 187 -11.78 5.32 7.34
CA ILE A 187 -12.77 4.26 7.12
C ILE A 187 -12.15 2.89 7.40
N GLY A 188 -10.92 2.64 6.96
CA GLY A 188 -10.21 1.40 7.21
C GLY A 188 -9.91 1.14 8.68
N ILE A 189 -9.54 2.15 9.48
CA ILE A 189 -9.42 2.00 10.94
C ILE A 189 -10.77 1.66 11.59
N MET A 190 -11.84 2.33 11.18
CA MET A 190 -13.19 2.04 11.68
C MET A 190 -13.62 0.61 11.30
N ALA A 191 -13.40 0.21 10.05
CA ALA A 191 -13.67 -1.14 9.55
C ALA A 191 -12.83 -2.19 10.27
N LEU A 192 -11.59 -1.89 10.65
CA LEU A 192 -10.77 -2.79 11.46
C LEU A 192 -11.38 -2.99 12.85
N GLY A 193 -11.91 -1.93 13.47
CA GLY A 193 -12.65 -2.04 14.73
C GLY A 193 -13.89 -2.93 14.60
N LEU A 194 -14.65 -2.79 13.51
CA LEU A 194 -15.78 -3.66 13.17
C LEU A 194 -15.35 -5.12 12.97
N LEU A 195 -14.24 -5.36 12.27
CA LEU A 195 -13.69 -6.70 12.03
C LEU A 195 -13.31 -7.40 13.34
N VAL A 196 -12.56 -6.71 14.20
CA VAL A 196 -12.09 -7.25 15.50
C VAL A 196 -13.24 -7.45 16.48
N SER A 197 -14.28 -6.62 16.43
CA SER A 197 -15.48 -6.78 17.26
C SER A 197 -16.51 -7.79 16.74
N GLY A 198 -16.27 -8.38 15.55
CA GLY A 198 -17.20 -9.32 14.91
C GLY A 198 -18.48 -8.67 14.38
N GLN A 199 -18.50 -7.34 14.20
CA GLN A 199 -19.67 -6.58 13.76
C GLN A 199 -19.60 -6.30 12.25
N TYR A 200 -20.18 -7.18 11.44
CA TYR A 200 -19.97 -7.12 9.98
C TYR A 200 -21.00 -6.30 9.20
N LEU A 201 -22.05 -5.77 9.84
CA LEU A 201 -23.04 -4.88 9.23
C LEU A 201 -23.69 -5.41 7.93
N GLY A 202 -23.81 -6.74 7.78
CA GLY A 202 -24.33 -7.38 6.56
C GLY A 202 -23.33 -7.51 5.40
N TRP A 203 -22.10 -7.00 5.55
CA TRP A 203 -21.02 -7.14 4.56
C TRP A 203 -20.22 -8.42 4.71
N GLY A 204 -20.41 -9.14 5.83
CA GLY A 204 -19.61 -10.30 6.19
C GLY A 204 -18.17 -9.95 6.53
N ALA A 205 -17.47 -10.91 7.15
CA ALA A 205 -16.13 -10.67 7.66
C ALA A 205 -15.09 -10.44 6.55
N GLY A 206 -15.21 -11.16 5.43
CA GLY A 206 -14.40 -10.97 4.24
C GLY A 206 -14.70 -9.65 3.51
N GLY A 207 -15.93 -9.15 3.55
CA GLY A 207 -16.28 -7.84 3.02
C GLY A 207 -15.64 -6.71 3.82
N ILE A 208 -15.74 -6.77 5.15
CA ILE A 208 -15.12 -5.78 6.03
C ILE A 208 -13.59 -5.79 5.91
N GLU A 209 -12.94 -6.96 5.85
CA GLU A 209 -11.48 -7.05 5.68
C GLU A 209 -11.00 -6.34 4.39
N ARG A 210 -11.78 -6.42 3.30
CA ARG A 210 -11.49 -5.72 2.04
C ARG A 210 -11.58 -4.21 2.16
N VAL A 211 -12.55 -3.71 2.93
CA VAL A 211 -12.65 -2.29 3.25
C VAL A 211 -11.40 -1.81 4.00
N VAL A 212 -10.83 -2.65 4.86
CA VAL A 212 -9.58 -2.36 5.58
C VAL A 212 -8.35 -2.40 4.67
N ALA A 213 -8.29 -3.39 3.76
CA ALA A 213 -7.07 -3.75 3.03
C ALA A 213 -6.91 -3.05 1.66
N TYR A 214 -7.98 -3.04 0.85
CA TYR A 214 -7.89 -2.64 -0.57
C TYR A 214 -7.52 -1.17 -0.84
N PRO A 215 -7.91 -0.19 -0.02
CA PRO A 215 -7.63 1.20 -0.37
C PRO A 215 -6.13 1.52 -0.45
N LEU A 216 -5.29 0.87 0.36
CA LEU A 216 -3.85 1.12 0.40
C LEU A 216 -3.17 0.89 -0.96
N PRO A 217 -3.21 -0.31 -1.58
CA PRO A 217 -2.58 -0.52 -2.89
C PRO A 217 -3.17 0.39 -3.98
N VAL A 218 -4.47 0.69 -3.95
CA VAL A 218 -5.13 1.59 -4.93
C VAL A 218 -4.59 3.01 -4.82
N LEU A 219 -4.49 3.55 -3.61
CA LEU A 219 -4.07 4.93 -3.39
C LEU A 219 -2.57 5.11 -3.59
N LEU A 220 -1.76 4.10 -3.25
CA LEU A 220 -0.33 4.09 -3.60
C LEU A 220 -0.17 4.09 -5.12
N ALA A 221 -0.89 3.24 -5.85
CA ALA A 221 -0.86 3.23 -7.31
C ALA A 221 -1.30 4.58 -7.91
N GLY A 222 -2.39 5.16 -7.43
CA GLY A 222 -2.84 6.50 -7.85
C GLY A 222 -1.80 7.59 -7.58
N THR A 223 -1.10 7.52 -6.45
CA THR A 223 0.02 8.41 -6.14
C THR A 223 1.22 8.16 -7.06
N GLY A 224 1.54 6.90 -7.36
CA GLY A 224 2.58 6.52 -8.33
C GLY A 224 2.30 7.09 -9.72
N PHE A 225 1.08 6.90 -10.25
CA PHE A 225 0.69 7.46 -11.54
C PHE A 225 0.78 8.99 -11.55
N PHE A 226 0.37 9.65 -10.47
CA PHE A 226 0.52 11.10 -10.33
C PHE A 226 1.99 11.56 -10.35
N LEU A 227 2.88 10.83 -9.69
CA LEU A 227 4.31 11.13 -9.65
C LEU A 227 4.98 10.92 -11.01
N LEU A 228 4.55 9.91 -11.79
CA LEU A 228 5.00 9.68 -13.16
C LEU A 228 4.51 10.76 -14.13
N ALA A 229 3.26 11.21 -13.98
CA ALA A 229 2.69 12.27 -14.80
C ALA A 229 3.35 13.64 -14.58
N LYS A 230 4.00 13.85 -13.41
CA LYS A 230 4.85 15.03 -13.19
C LYS A 230 6.16 14.87 -13.95
N ARG A 231 6.21 15.45 -15.16
CA ARG A 231 7.47 15.59 -15.92
C ARG A 231 8.57 16.19 -15.02
N PRO A 232 9.80 15.68 -15.07
CA PRO A 232 10.96 16.46 -14.62
C PRO A 232 10.91 17.78 -15.39
N ARG A 233 11.10 18.92 -14.70
CA ARG A 233 11.40 20.14 -15.44
C ARG A 233 12.73 19.88 -16.14
N LEU A 234 12.68 19.75 -17.45
CA LEU A 234 13.84 19.99 -18.29
C LEU A 234 13.96 21.51 -18.28
N ASP A 235 14.82 22.03 -17.41
CA ASP A 235 15.19 23.44 -17.49
C ASP A 235 16.17 23.52 -18.68
N ASP A 236 15.71 24.11 -19.79
CA ASP A 236 16.54 24.61 -20.91
C ASP A 236 17.28 25.88 -20.48
#